data_AF-X0XQU0-F1
#
_entry.id   AF-X0XQU0-F1
#
_cell.length_a   1.000
_cell.length_b   1.000
_cell.length_c   1.000
_cell.angle_alpha   90.00
_cell.angle_beta   90.00
_cell.angle_gamma   90.00
#
_symmetry.space_group_name_H-M   'P 1'
#
loop_
_entity.id
_entity.type
_entity.pdbx_description
1 polymer ?
#
loop_
_entity_poly.entity_id
_entity_poly.type
_entity_poly.pdbx_seq_one_letter_code
_entity_poly.pdbx_strand_id
1 'polypeptide(L)' 'MARPWRIEYEGALYHVFSRGNNQQDIFVSDDDRYLFLDTIGQMSERIDSDIFAY' A
#
# COMPACT_ATOMS: atom_id res chain seq x y z
N MET A 1 -15.30 -20.04 0.84
CA MET A 1 -15.75 -19.08 -0.18
C MET A 1 -14.53 -18.62 -0.96
N ALA A 2 -14.54 -18.67 -2.29
CA ALA A 2 -13.39 -18.21 -3.07
C ALA A 2 -13.33 -16.67 -3.01
N ARG A 3 -12.12 -16.11 -2.85
CA ARG A 3 -11.95 -14.67 -2.99
C ARG A 3 -12.22 -14.28 -4.45
N PRO A 4 -12.90 -13.13 -4.69
CA PRO A 4 -13.04 -12.59 -6.04
C PRO A 4 -11.69 -12.40 -6.73
N TRP A 5 -11.68 -12.44 -8.06
CA TRP A 5 -10.49 -12.14 -8.84
C TRP A 5 -10.10 -10.68 -8.67
N ARG A 6 -8.79 -10.44 -8.57
CA ARG A 6 -8.24 -9.09 -8.69
C ARG A 6 -8.08 -8.84 -10.18
N ILE A 7 -8.97 -8.01 -10.72
CA ILE A 7 -9.00 -7.71 -12.14
C ILE A 7 -7.86 -6.72 -12.43
N GLU A 8 -7.03 -7.05 -13.43
CA GLU A 8 -5.87 -6.27 -13.82
C GLU A 8 -6.01 -5.77 -15.26
N TYR A 9 -5.78 -4.47 -15.47
CA TYR A 9 -5.73 -3.82 -16.78
C TYR A 9 -4.88 -2.55 -16.71
N GLU A 10 -4.43 -2.05 -17.86
CA GLU A 10 -3.61 -0.85 -17.97
C GLU A 10 -4.33 0.39 -17.42
N GLY A 11 -3.66 1.15 -16.55
CA GLY A 11 -4.24 2.33 -15.89
C GLY A 11 -5.29 2.02 -14.80
N ALA A 12 -5.44 0.76 -14.39
CA ALA A 12 -6.35 0.40 -13.30
C ALA A 12 -5.95 1.09 -11.98
N LEU A 13 -6.95 1.66 -11.29
CA LEU A 13 -6.78 2.26 -9.98
C LEU A 13 -7.18 1.27 -8.89
N TYR A 14 -6.29 1.08 -7.91
CA TYR A 14 -6.54 0.19 -6.77
C TYR A 14 -6.51 0.96 -5.47
N HIS A 15 -7.46 0.63 -4.58
CA HIS A 15 -7.37 1.01 -3.18
C HIS A 15 -6.75 -0.15 -2.40
N VAL A 16 -5.51 0.05 -1.92
CA VAL A 16 -4.80 -0.93 -1.11
C VAL A 16 -4.95 -0.57 0.37
N PHE A 17 -5.38 -1.53 1.17
CA PHE A 17 -5.48 -1.37 2.63
C PHE A 17 -4.58 -2.38 3.33
N SER A 18 -3.85 -1.91 4.33
CA SER A 18 -3.16 -2.74 5.30
C SER A 18 -3.87 -2.63 6.65
N ARG A 19 -4.06 -3.76 7.32
CA ARG A 19 -4.66 -3.81 8.67
C ARG A 19 -3.81 -4.72 9.53
N GLY A 20 -3.49 -4.28 10.73
CA GLY A 20 -2.75 -5.09 11.68
C GLY A 20 -3.56 -6.32 12.09
N ASN A 21 -2.84 -7.37 12.47
CA ASN A 21 -3.47 -8.55 13.03
C ASN A 21 -4.34 -8.15 14.23
N ASN A 22 -5.53 -8.72 14.37
CA ASN A 22 -6.47 -8.34 15.44
C ASN A 22 -6.73 -6.83 15.56
N GLN A 23 -6.69 -6.07 14.45
CA GLN A 23 -6.86 -4.61 14.43
C GLN A 23 -5.81 -3.83 15.22
N GLN A 24 -4.67 -4.46 15.51
CA GLN A 24 -3.56 -3.78 16.14
C GLN A 24 -2.96 -2.73 15.20
N ASP A 25 -2.18 -1.82 15.77
CA ASP A 25 -1.45 -0.83 15.01
C ASP A 25 -0.48 -1.51 14.03
N ILE A 26 -0.39 -0.96 12.82
CA ILE A 26 0.52 -1.45 11.77
C ILE A 26 1.93 -0.83 11.88
N PHE A 27 2.08 0.21 12.69
CA PHE A 27 3.35 0.87 13.00
C PHE A 27 3.54 0.88 14.51
N VAL A 28 4.78 0.67 14.97
CA VAL A 28 5.13 0.73 16.39
C VAL A 28 5.41 2.17 16.80
N SER A 29 5.93 2.98 15.88
CA SER A 29 6.27 4.38 16.07
C SER A 29 5.97 5.23 14.83
N ASP A 30 5.99 6.55 15.01
CA ASP A 30 5.91 7.49 13.88
C ASP A 30 7.12 7.36 12.94
N ASP A 31 8.29 6.98 13.45
CA ASP A 31 9.49 6.75 12.65
C ASP A 31 9.30 5.60 11.67
N ASP A 32 8.63 4.52 12.10
CA ASP A 32 8.30 3.39 11.21
C ASP A 32 7.35 3.83 10.09
N ARG A 33 6.40 4.72 10.41
CA ARG A 33 5.48 5.29 9.41
C ARG A 33 6.24 6.15 8.40
N TYR A 34 7.17 6.99 8.85
CA TYR A 34 7.97 7.81 7.95
C TYR A 34 8.88 6.95 7.06
N LEU A 35 9.49 5.90 7.61
CA LEU A 35 10.29 4.96 6.84
C LEU A 35 9.45 4.23 5.78
N PHE A 36 8.22 3.84 6.13
CA PHE A 36 7.29 3.24 5.18
C PHE A 36 6.93 4.21 4.04
N LEU A 37 6.63 5.47 4.37
CA LEU A 37 6.31 6.51 3.38
C LEU A 37 7.48 6.80 2.43
N ASP A 38 8.70 6.87 2.95
CA ASP A 38 9.91 7.03 2.15
C ASP A 38 10.12 5.81 1.22
N THR A 39 9.95 4.60 1.76
CA THR A 39 10.10 3.36 0.99
C THR A 39 9.09 3.25 -0.15
N ILE A 40 7.82 3.61 0.10
CA ILE A 40 6.78 3.55 -0.93
C ILE A 40 6.98 4.62 -1.99
N GLY A 41 7.44 5.82 -1.61
CA GLY A 41 7.83 6.87 -2.54
C GLY A 41 8.96 6.42 -3.46
N GLN A 42 10.04 5.87 -2.90
CA GLN A 42 11.15 5.32 -3.68
C GLN A 42 10.73 4.17 -4.60
N MET A 43 9.74 3.37 -4.20
CA MET A 43 9.20 2.29 -5.02
C MET A 43 8.40 2.83 -6.21
N SER A 44 7.59 3.88 -6.01
CA SER A 44 6.83 4.56 -7.07
C SER A 44 7.75 5.21 -8.12
N GLU A 45 8.95 5.65 -7.74
CA GLU A 45 9.93 6.14 -8.72
C GLU A 45 10.57 5.02 -9.55
N ARG A 46 10.67 3.81 -8.98
CA ARG A 46 11.34 2.67 -9.62
C ARG A 46 10.40 1.83 -10.48
N ILE A 47 9.11 1.87 -10.17
CA ILE A 47 8.07 1.06 -10.79
C ILE A 47 7.04 2.05 -11.33
N ASP A 48 6.65 1.90 -12.59
CA ASP A 48 5.66 2.76 -13.27
C ASP A 48 4.27 2.64 -12.60
N SER A 49 4.13 3.29 -11.46
CA SER A 49 2.99 3.18 -10.55
C SER A 49 2.86 4.47 -9.75
N ASP A 50 1.78 5.20 -10.01
CA ASP A 50 1.48 6.46 -9.34
C ASP A 50 0.79 6.23 -7.98
N ILE A 51 1.23 6.95 -6.96
CA ILE A 51 0.58 6.98 -5.65
C ILE A 51 -0.21 8.28 -5.53
N PHE A 52 -1.54 8.16 -5.52
CA PHE A 52 -2.43 9.32 -5.42
C PHE A 52 -2.65 9.79 -3.96
N ALA A 53 -2.64 8.87 -2.99
CA ALA A 53 -2.91 9.16 -1.58
C ALA A 53 -2.38 8.07 -0.65
N TYR A 54 -2.09 8.47 0.60
CA TYR A 54 -1.81 7.60 1.75
C TYR A 54 -2.35 8.22 3.04
#